data_AF-A0A7X7TAP3-F1
#
_entry.id   AF-A0A7X7TAP3-F1
#
_cell.length_a   1.000
_cell.length_b   1.000
_cell.length_c   1.000
_cell.angle_alpha   90.00
_cell.angle_beta   90.00
_cell.angle_gamma   90.00
#
_symmetry.space_group_name_H-M   'P 1'
#
loop_
_entity.id
_entity.type
_entity.pdbx_description
1 polymer ?
#
loop_
_entity_poly.entity_id
_entity_poly.type
_entity_poly.pdbx_seq_one_letter_code
_entity_poly.pdbx_strand_id
1 'polypeptide(L)'
;MTLETTWFFLWGLLWAVYFLADGFDLGVGMLLPFVAKGESEKRMFYNAIGPVWNGNEVWLITAGGATFAAFPKTYAVLFSSLYVALTLLLVALILRGICLEYRGKADSAAVRSLCDAGLFVASFLVALLIGVAFANLFRGLPLENGVYHGSFVGLLSPYGIAGGAFFIAIFLLHGSIWLAVKTGGNLQQKAWQTAG
;
A
#
# COMPACT_ATOMS: atom_id res chain seq x y z
N MET A 1 -16.84 5.03 27.34
CA MET A 1 -16.45 3.94 26.42
C MET A 1 -15.76 2.86 27.24
N THR A 2 -16.05 1.58 27.00
CA THR A 2 -15.30 0.47 27.62
C THR A 2 -13.93 0.32 26.96
N LEU A 3 -12.98 -0.33 27.64
CA LEU A 3 -11.61 -0.51 27.13
C LEU A 3 -11.60 -1.22 25.77
N GLU A 4 -12.46 -2.23 25.59
CA GLU A 4 -12.62 -2.97 24.34
C GLU A 4 -13.08 -2.08 23.18
N THR A 5 -14.11 -1.25 23.39
CA THR A 5 -14.61 -0.31 22.37
C THR A 5 -13.56 0.74 22.03
N THR A 6 -12.83 1.24 23.03
CA THR A 6 -11.74 2.20 22.81
C THR A 6 -10.64 1.61 21.93
N TRP A 7 -10.19 0.38 22.22
CA TRP A 7 -9.17 -0.29 21.41
C TRP A 7 -9.65 -0.63 20.00
N PHE A 8 -10.92 -1.00 19.84
CA PHE A 8 -11.49 -1.24 18.52
C PHE A 8 -11.53 0.04 17.68
N PHE A 9 -11.93 1.17 18.29
CA PHE A 9 -11.86 2.47 17.64
C PHE A 9 -10.43 2.86 17.25
N LEU A 10 -9.48 2.73 18.18
CA LEU A 10 -8.07 3.02 17.91
C LEU A 10 -7.50 2.14 16.79
N TRP A 11 -7.88 0.87 16.75
CA TRP A 11 -7.49 -0.04 15.67
C TRP A 11 -7.97 0.46 14.31
N GLY A 12 -9.24 0.86 14.20
CA GLY A 12 -9.79 1.45 12.97
C GLY A 12 -9.10 2.76 12.60
N LEU A 13 -8.83 3.62 13.59
CA LEU A 13 -8.12 4.88 13.39
C LEU A 13 -6.69 4.65 12.87
N LEU A 14 -5.93 3.69 13.43
CA LEU A 14 -4.57 3.39 12.99
C LEU A 14 -4.53 2.93 11.53
N TRP A 15 -5.45 2.05 11.13
CA TRP A 15 -5.57 1.62 9.74
C TRP A 15 -6.00 2.76 8.81
N ALA A 16 -6.94 3.60 9.25
CA ALA A 16 -7.35 4.79 8.49
C ALA A 16 -6.18 5.76 8.29
N VAL A 17 -5.40 6.04 9.34
CA VAL A 17 -4.21 6.90 9.24
C VAL A 17 -3.17 6.28 8.33
N TYR A 18 -2.93 4.95 8.40
CA TYR A 18 -2.04 4.28 7.46
C TYR A 18 -2.51 4.44 6.00
N PHE A 19 -3.79 4.20 5.70
CA PHE A 19 -4.30 4.37 4.33
C PHE A 19 -4.29 5.82 3.86
N LEU A 20 -4.40 6.79 4.75
CA LEU A 20 -4.23 8.20 4.43
C LEU A 20 -2.75 8.55 4.20
N ALA A 21 -1.87 8.10 5.07
CA ALA A 21 -0.44 8.44 5.02
C ALA A 21 0.26 7.73 3.86
N ASP A 22 0.12 6.41 3.77
CA ASP A 22 0.84 5.60 2.79
C ASP A 22 0.08 5.45 1.47
N GLY A 23 -1.24 5.71 1.46
CA GLY A 23 -2.07 5.56 0.28
C GLY A 23 -1.66 6.47 -0.88
N PHE A 24 -1.22 7.71 -0.60
CA PHE A 24 -0.69 8.57 -1.65
C PHE A 24 0.70 8.14 -2.12
N ASP A 25 1.54 7.57 -1.25
CA ASP A 25 2.86 7.07 -1.65
C ASP A 25 2.73 5.91 -2.63
N LEU A 26 1.84 4.96 -2.31
CA LEU A 26 1.49 3.84 -3.17
C LEU A 26 0.88 4.34 -4.48
N GLY A 27 0.00 5.34 -4.41
CA GLY A 27 -0.57 6.00 -5.57
C GLY A 27 0.48 6.60 -6.50
N VAL A 28 1.39 7.41 -5.96
CA VAL A 28 2.50 8.02 -6.70
C VAL A 28 3.36 6.95 -7.36
N GLY A 29 3.73 5.89 -6.63
CA GLY A 29 4.51 4.78 -7.16
C GLY A 29 3.81 4.07 -8.33
N MET A 30 2.50 3.84 -8.22
CA MET A 30 1.70 3.23 -9.30
C MET A 30 1.56 4.14 -10.54
N LEU A 31 1.49 5.45 -10.35
CA LEU A 31 1.32 6.42 -11.45
C LEU A 31 2.61 6.68 -12.25
N LEU A 32 3.77 6.40 -11.68
CA LEU A 32 5.09 6.72 -12.22
C LEU A 32 5.26 6.36 -13.72
N PRO A 33 5.03 5.11 -14.18
CA PRO A 33 5.25 4.75 -15.59
C PRO A 33 4.25 5.38 -16.56
N PHE A 34 3.07 5.79 -16.08
CA PHE A 34 1.99 6.29 -16.94
C PHE A 34 2.08 7.80 -17.14
N VAL A 35 2.34 8.52 -16.04
CA VAL A 35 2.26 9.99 -15.99
C VAL A 35 3.62 10.65 -16.25
N ALA A 36 4.70 10.12 -15.67
CA ALA A 36 6.03 10.74 -15.79
C ALA A 36 6.66 10.49 -17.17
N LYS A 37 7.03 11.55 -17.87
CA LYS A 37 7.73 11.54 -19.16
C LYS A 37 9.13 12.12 -18.97
N GLY A 38 10.13 11.25 -19.02
CA GLY A 38 11.53 11.61 -18.87
C GLY A 38 12.03 11.71 -17.42
N GLU A 39 13.34 11.83 -17.26
CA GLU A 39 14.00 11.72 -15.96
C GLU A 39 13.69 12.88 -15.00
N SER A 40 13.42 14.08 -15.51
CA SER A 40 13.04 15.23 -14.68
C SER A 40 11.70 14.98 -13.98
N GLU A 41 10.68 14.55 -14.72
CA GLU A 41 9.36 14.24 -14.15
C GLU A 41 9.44 13.06 -13.20
N LYS A 42 10.15 11.99 -13.56
CA LYS A 42 10.36 10.86 -12.64
C LYS A 42 11.02 11.30 -11.33
N ARG A 43 12.04 12.16 -11.38
CA ARG A 43 12.69 12.67 -10.16
C ARG A 43 11.72 13.46 -9.27
N MET A 44 10.76 14.19 -9.86
CA MET A 44 9.72 14.88 -9.09
C MET A 44 8.82 13.90 -8.33
N PHE A 45 8.49 12.73 -8.88
CA PHE A 45 7.73 11.69 -8.17
C PHE A 45 8.47 11.22 -6.91
N TYR A 46 9.74 10.86 -7.05
CA TYR A 46 10.55 10.41 -5.91
C TYR A 46 10.71 11.51 -4.86
N ASN A 47 10.92 12.76 -5.28
CA ASN A 47 11.05 13.89 -4.36
C ASN A 47 9.72 14.20 -3.64
N ALA A 48 8.57 13.93 -4.25
CA ALA A 48 7.25 14.21 -3.66
C ALA A 48 6.94 13.29 -2.45
N ILE A 49 7.50 12.08 -2.42
CA ILE A 49 7.25 11.07 -1.38
C ILE A 49 8.49 10.77 -0.52
N GLY A 50 9.69 11.04 -1.02
CA GLY A 50 10.98 10.75 -0.39
C GLY A 50 11.10 11.20 1.06
N PRO A 51 10.66 12.42 1.45
CA PRO A 51 10.77 12.88 2.83
C PRO A 51 9.82 12.21 3.83
N VAL A 52 8.75 11.54 3.37
CA VAL A 52 7.63 11.11 4.24
C VAL A 52 7.40 9.60 4.25
N TRP A 53 7.75 8.88 3.19
CA TRP A 53 7.36 7.46 3.01
C TRP A 53 7.77 6.55 4.18
N ASN A 54 9.00 6.69 4.68
CA ASN A 54 9.49 5.86 5.77
C ASN A 54 8.71 6.13 7.07
N GLY A 55 8.30 7.37 7.30
CA GLY A 55 7.43 7.73 8.42
C GLY A 55 6.00 7.19 8.24
N ASN A 56 5.50 7.16 7.01
CA ASN A 56 4.17 6.63 6.70
C ASN A 56 4.08 5.12 6.97
N GLU A 57 5.15 4.35 6.70
CA GLU A 57 5.22 2.91 6.98
C GLU A 57 5.12 2.58 8.48
N VAL A 58 5.50 3.50 9.38
CA VAL A 58 5.37 3.31 10.83
C VAL A 58 3.90 3.08 11.24
N TRP A 59 2.95 3.68 10.52
CA TRP A 59 1.53 3.47 10.80
C TRP A 59 1.08 2.03 10.50
N LEU A 60 1.65 1.38 9.48
CA LEU A 60 1.41 -0.04 9.21
C LEU A 60 1.91 -0.91 10.36
N ILE A 61 3.15 -0.68 10.78
CA ILE A 61 3.79 -1.41 11.87
C ILE A 61 2.99 -1.23 13.17
N THR A 62 2.55 0.00 13.43
CA THR A 62 1.74 0.34 14.60
C THR A 62 0.36 -0.30 14.56
N ALA A 63 -0.31 -0.31 13.39
CA ALA A 63 -1.60 -0.99 13.22
C ALA A 63 -1.46 -2.51 13.45
N GLY A 64 -0.40 -3.12 12.93
CA GLY A 64 -0.07 -4.53 13.19
C GLY A 64 0.22 -4.80 14.67
N GLY A 65 1.06 -3.98 15.30
CA GLY A 65 1.41 -4.09 16.71
C GLY A 65 0.23 -3.88 17.66
N ALA A 66 -0.65 -2.91 17.36
CA ALA A 66 -1.89 -2.70 18.09
C ALA A 66 -2.85 -3.90 17.94
N THR A 67 -2.90 -4.51 16.75
CA THR A 67 -3.67 -5.75 16.53
C THR A 67 -3.13 -6.87 17.42
N PHE A 68 -1.81 -7.03 17.52
CA PHE A 68 -1.17 -8.02 18.40
C PHE A 68 -1.46 -7.74 19.88
N ALA A 69 -1.30 -6.50 20.33
CA ALA A 69 -1.44 -6.13 21.73
C ALA A 69 -2.89 -6.17 22.23
N ALA A 70 -3.84 -5.64 21.46
CA ALA A 70 -5.23 -5.55 21.86
C ALA A 70 -6.08 -6.76 21.45
N PHE A 71 -5.72 -7.43 20.34
CA PHE A 71 -6.49 -8.52 19.76
C PHE A 71 -5.59 -9.72 19.37
N PRO A 72 -4.88 -10.34 20.31
CA PRO A 72 -3.84 -11.34 20.02
C PRO A 72 -4.36 -12.56 19.24
N LYS A 73 -5.59 -13.00 19.54
CA LYS A 73 -6.23 -14.10 18.79
C LYS A 73 -6.50 -13.71 17.34
N THR A 74 -7.01 -12.50 17.11
CA THR A 74 -7.24 -11.96 15.76
C THR A 74 -5.93 -11.84 15.00
N TYR A 75 -4.88 -11.31 15.64
CA TYR A 75 -3.54 -11.24 15.05
C TYR A 75 -3.04 -12.62 14.61
N ALA A 76 -3.08 -13.61 15.49
CA ALA A 76 -2.60 -14.96 15.20
C ALA A 76 -3.37 -15.62 14.05
N VAL A 77 -4.70 -15.53 14.07
CA VAL A 77 -5.55 -16.12 13.01
C VAL A 77 -5.36 -15.39 11.69
N LEU A 78 -5.30 -14.06 11.69
CA LEU A 78 -5.13 -13.27 10.46
C LEU A 78 -3.78 -13.55 9.80
N PHE A 79 -2.68 -13.52 10.57
CA PHE A 79 -1.34 -13.74 10.03
C PHE A 79 -1.10 -15.18 9.57
N SER A 80 -1.70 -16.17 10.23
CA SER A 80 -1.62 -17.57 9.79
C SER A 80 -2.51 -17.87 8.58
N SER A 81 -3.74 -17.35 8.55
CA SER A 81 -4.68 -17.56 7.44
C SER A 81 -4.21 -16.90 6.15
N LEU A 82 -3.62 -15.71 6.25
CA LEU A 82 -3.16 -14.90 5.12
C LEU A 82 -1.66 -15.02 4.89
N TYR A 83 -1.01 -16.08 5.39
CA TYR A 83 0.46 -16.22 5.41
C TYR A 83 1.12 -15.86 4.07
N VAL A 84 0.72 -16.54 2.99
CA VAL A 84 1.31 -16.30 1.65
C VAL A 84 1.06 -14.86 1.19
N ALA A 85 -0.15 -14.33 1.39
CA ALA A 85 -0.49 -12.97 0.98
C ALA A 85 0.33 -11.92 1.75
N LEU A 86 0.50 -12.10 3.06
CA LEU A 86 1.27 -11.19 3.92
C LEU A 86 2.78 -11.32 3.68
N THR A 87 3.28 -12.51 3.35
CA THR A 87 4.68 -12.68 2.92
C THR A 87 4.94 -11.94 1.61
N LEU A 88 4.05 -12.06 0.62
CA LEU A 88 4.16 -11.31 -0.62
C LEU A 88 4.05 -9.80 -0.40
N LEU A 89 3.17 -9.37 0.51
CA LEU A 89 3.04 -7.97 0.92
C LEU A 89 4.35 -7.45 1.50
N LEU A 90 4.97 -8.21 2.41
CA LEU A 90 6.26 -7.86 3.01
C LEU A 90 7.37 -7.75 1.95
N VAL A 91 7.46 -8.71 1.04
CA VAL A 91 8.46 -8.66 -0.06
C VAL A 91 8.23 -7.44 -0.94
N ALA A 92 6.98 -7.09 -1.24
CA ALA A 92 6.66 -5.90 -2.00
C ALA A 92 7.07 -4.61 -1.25
N LEU A 93 6.80 -4.51 0.05
CA LEU A 93 7.25 -3.38 0.88
C LEU A 93 8.79 -3.24 0.89
N ILE A 94 9.52 -4.36 1.05
CA ILE A 94 10.98 -4.36 1.00
C ILE A 94 11.47 -3.87 -0.38
N LEU A 95 10.90 -4.38 -1.47
CA LEU A 95 11.25 -3.96 -2.82
C LEU A 95 11.01 -2.45 -3.02
N ARG A 96 9.89 -1.93 -2.53
CA ARG A 96 9.55 -0.50 -2.57
C ARG A 96 10.61 0.33 -1.84
N GLY A 97 10.94 -0.03 -0.60
CA GLY A 97 11.96 0.67 0.19
C GLY A 97 13.33 0.68 -0.49
N ILE A 98 13.75 -0.46 -1.07
CA ILE A 98 14.99 -0.55 -1.86
C ILE A 98 14.93 0.42 -3.05
N CYS A 99 13.84 0.42 -3.81
CA CYS A 99 13.73 1.25 -5.01
C CYS A 99 13.72 2.76 -4.69
N LEU A 100 13.07 3.18 -3.59
CA LEU A 100 13.05 4.57 -3.14
C LEU A 100 14.44 5.04 -2.68
N GLU A 101 15.14 4.23 -1.88
CA GLU A 101 16.43 4.59 -1.28
C GLU A 101 17.59 4.50 -2.29
N TYR A 102 17.60 3.48 -3.16
CA TYR A 102 18.72 3.22 -4.06
C TYR A 102 18.64 3.98 -5.38
N ARG A 103 17.45 4.39 -5.86
CA ARG A 103 17.36 5.09 -7.15
C ARG A 103 18.17 6.37 -7.18
N GLY A 104 18.17 7.15 -6.10
CA GLY A 104 18.96 8.39 -5.99
C GLY A 104 20.48 8.17 -6.03
N LYS A 105 20.92 6.96 -5.68
CA LYS A 105 22.33 6.51 -5.65
C LYS A 105 22.73 5.78 -6.92
N ALA A 106 21.82 5.63 -7.88
CA ALA A 106 22.06 4.86 -9.09
C ALA A 106 22.88 5.65 -10.12
N ASP A 107 24.04 5.09 -10.49
CA ASP A 107 24.96 5.68 -11.47
C ASP A 107 24.57 5.38 -12.93
N SER A 108 23.77 4.33 -13.17
CA SER A 108 23.37 3.92 -14.52
C SER A 108 21.88 4.10 -14.77
N ALA A 109 21.52 4.41 -16.03
CA ALA A 109 20.14 4.51 -16.47
C ALA A 109 19.37 3.18 -16.33
N ALA A 110 20.06 2.05 -16.50
CA ALA A 110 19.47 0.71 -16.34
C ALA A 110 19.00 0.47 -14.89
N VAL A 111 19.81 0.82 -13.89
CA VAL A 111 19.43 0.67 -12.48
C VAL A 111 18.28 1.61 -12.12
N ARG A 112 18.29 2.86 -12.62
CA ARG A 112 17.14 3.78 -12.42
C ARG A 112 15.86 3.22 -13.01
N SER A 113 15.92 2.67 -14.22
CA SER A 113 14.77 2.03 -14.87
C SER A 113 14.28 0.80 -14.11
N LEU A 114 15.19 0.01 -13.54
CA LEU A 114 14.83 -1.13 -12.70
C LEU A 114 14.14 -0.66 -11.40
N CYS A 115 14.64 0.40 -10.76
CA CYS A 115 13.98 0.99 -9.60
C CYS A 115 12.60 1.58 -9.95
N ASP A 116 12.45 2.23 -11.11
CA ASP A 116 11.17 2.76 -11.57
C ASP A 116 10.13 1.63 -11.75
N ALA A 117 10.52 0.54 -12.39
CA ALA A 117 9.67 -0.64 -12.55
C ALA A 117 9.39 -1.32 -11.20
N GLY A 118 10.40 -1.43 -10.34
CA GLY A 118 10.28 -2.02 -9.00
C GLY A 118 9.35 -1.22 -8.11
N LEU A 119 9.42 0.12 -8.12
CA LEU A 119 8.52 0.99 -7.37
C LEU A 119 7.08 0.83 -7.85
N PHE A 120 6.86 0.78 -9.16
CA PHE A 120 5.53 0.53 -9.74
C PHE A 120 4.96 -0.82 -9.30
N VAL A 121 5.70 -1.92 -9.52
CA VAL A 121 5.25 -3.28 -9.21
C VAL A 121 5.01 -3.44 -7.72
N ALA A 122 5.93 -2.97 -6.88
CA ALA A 122 5.79 -3.04 -5.44
C ALA A 122 4.55 -2.28 -4.94
N SER A 123 4.36 -1.04 -5.39
CA SER A 123 3.22 -0.21 -4.95
C SER A 123 1.89 -0.81 -5.39
N PHE A 124 1.83 -1.34 -6.62
CA PHE A 124 0.67 -2.06 -7.13
C PHE A 124 0.36 -3.32 -6.31
N LEU A 125 1.38 -4.16 -6.04
CA LEU A 125 1.20 -5.38 -5.27
C LEU A 125 0.76 -5.10 -3.84
N VAL A 126 1.32 -4.07 -3.18
CA VAL A 126 0.90 -3.67 -1.84
C VAL A 126 -0.58 -3.26 -1.83
N ALA A 127 -0.98 -2.38 -2.75
CA ALA A 127 -2.37 -1.92 -2.87
C ALA A 127 -3.34 -3.10 -3.13
N LEU A 128 -2.99 -3.98 -4.08
CA LEU A 128 -3.79 -5.14 -4.44
C LEU A 128 -3.93 -6.12 -3.27
N LEU A 129 -2.82 -6.52 -2.66
CA LEU A 129 -2.81 -7.54 -1.60
C LEU A 129 -3.53 -7.08 -0.34
N ILE A 130 -3.34 -5.81 0.06
CA ILE A 130 -4.08 -5.23 1.18
C ILE A 130 -5.57 -5.16 0.87
N GLY A 131 -5.96 -4.69 -0.31
CA GLY A 131 -7.38 -4.62 -0.67
C GLY A 131 -8.06 -5.99 -0.73
N VAL A 132 -7.39 -7.00 -1.29
CA VAL A 132 -7.86 -8.39 -1.28
C VAL A 132 -7.97 -8.93 0.14
N ALA A 133 -6.98 -8.66 0.99
CA ALA A 133 -6.98 -9.10 2.39
C ALA A 133 -8.14 -8.48 3.18
N PHE A 134 -8.33 -7.16 3.09
CA PHE A 134 -9.42 -6.46 3.78
C PHE A 134 -10.80 -6.88 3.26
N ALA A 135 -10.96 -7.06 1.96
CA ALA A 135 -12.21 -7.59 1.42
C ALA A 135 -12.51 -8.99 1.98
N ASN A 136 -11.56 -9.92 1.90
CA ASN A 136 -11.80 -11.26 2.47
C ASN A 136 -12.01 -11.24 3.99
N LEU A 137 -11.38 -10.31 4.71
CA LEU A 137 -11.63 -10.10 6.14
C LEU A 137 -13.09 -9.69 6.40
N PHE A 138 -13.62 -8.74 5.64
CA PHE A 138 -15.03 -8.31 5.77
C PHE A 138 -16.03 -9.35 5.26
N ARG A 139 -15.67 -10.13 4.23
CA ARG A 139 -16.48 -11.26 3.75
C ARG A 139 -16.55 -12.40 4.78
N GLY A 140 -15.52 -12.51 5.61
CA GLY A 140 -15.27 -13.65 6.49
C GLY A 140 -14.40 -14.71 5.82
N LEU A 141 -13.44 -15.22 6.58
CA LEU A 141 -12.56 -16.31 6.16
C LEU A 141 -13.18 -17.67 6.57
N PRO A 142 -13.05 -18.73 5.74
CA PRO A 142 -13.46 -20.09 6.10
C PRO A 142 -12.54 -20.64 7.20
N LEU A 143 -12.90 -20.36 8.44
CA LEU A 143 -12.19 -20.77 9.65
C LEU A 143 -12.97 -21.88 10.36
N GLU A 144 -12.28 -22.96 10.72
CA GLU A 144 -12.82 -24.01 11.58
C GLU A 144 -11.91 -24.13 12.82
N ASN A 145 -12.45 -23.91 14.01
CA ASN A 145 -11.69 -23.87 15.28
C ASN A 145 -10.47 -22.92 15.27
N GLY A 146 -10.51 -21.86 14.47
CA GLY A 146 -9.42 -20.90 14.31
C GLY A 146 -8.33 -21.32 13.31
N VAL A 147 -8.52 -22.44 12.62
CA VAL A 147 -7.66 -22.92 11.53
C VAL A 147 -8.28 -22.51 10.20
N TYR A 148 -7.46 -22.01 9.29
CA TYR A 148 -7.88 -21.63 7.94
C TYR A 148 -7.90 -22.85 7.01
N HIS A 149 -9.05 -23.10 6.39
CA HIS A 149 -9.24 -24.20 5.44
C HIS A 149 -9.31 -23.74 3.98
N GLY A 150 -9.03 -22.47 3.71
CA GLY A 150 -8.97 -21.95 2.34
C GLY A 150 -7.59 -22.11 1.71
N SER A 151 -7.46 -21.61 0.48
CA SER A 151 -6.19 -21.52 -0.23
C SER A 151 -5.85 -20.06 -0.55
N PHE A 152 -4.60 -19.79 -0.89
CA PHE A 152 -4.18 -18.46 -1.37
C PHE A 152 -4.99 -18.02 -2.61
N VAL A 153 -5.17 -18.92 -3.57
CA VAL A 153 -5.97 -18.66 -4.78
C VAL A 153 -7.44 -18.40 -4.42
N GLY A 154 -7.96 -19.04 -3.37
CA GLY A 154 -9.31 -18.79 -2.86
C GLY A 154 -9.53 -17.35 -2.36
N LEU A 155 -8.47 -16.63 -1.97
CA LEU A 155 -8.55 -15.22 -1.61
C LEU A 155 -8.81 -14.33 -2.84
N LEU A 156 -8.36 -14.76 -4.02
CA LEU A 156 -8.54 -14.08 -5.30
C LEU A 156 -9.93 -14.34 -5.91
N SER A 157 -10.95 -14.45 -5.06
CA SER A 157 -12.35 -14.49 -5.49
C SER A 157 -12.76 -13.16 -6.16
N PRO A 158 -13.84 -13.11 -6.95
CA PRO A 158 -14.33 -11.85 -7.53
C PRO A 158 -14.53 -10.74 -6.49
N TYR A 159 -14.98 -11.10 -5.28
CA TYR A 159 -15.14 -10.16 -4.17
C TYR A 159 -13.79 -9.65 -3.65
N GLY A 160 -12.80 -10.55 -3.48
CA GLY A 160 -11.44 -10.17 -3.08
C GLY A 160 -10.78 -9.26 -4.12
N ILE A 161 -10.88 -9.62 -5.41
CA ILE A 161 -10.34 -8.84 -6.53
C ILE A 161 -11.02 -7.47 -6.60
N ALA A 162 -12.34 -7.39 -6.41
CA ALA A 162 -13.05 -6.12 -6.34
C ALA A 162 -12.53 -5.24 -5.19
N GLY A 163 -12.21 -5.82 -4.02
CA GLY A 163 -11.54 -5.10 -2.94
C GLY A 163 -10.16 -4.59 -3.31
N GLY A 164 -9.34 -5.44 -3.95
CA GLY A 164 -8.04 -5.04 -4.48
C GLY A 164 -8.13 -3.88 -5.49
N ALA A 165 -9.05 -3.99 -6.45
CA ALA A 165 -9.31 -2.94 -7.45
C ALA A 165 -9.80 -1.63 -6.80
N PHE A 166 -10.64 -1.73 -5.78
CA PHE A 166 -11.08 -0.57 -5.00
C PHE A 166 -9.89 0.14 -4.33
N PHE A 167 -9.02 -0.60 -3.65
CA PHE A 167 -7.83 -0.04 -3.01
C PHE A 167 -6.86 0.60 -4.02
N ILE A 168 -6.66 -0.03 -5.18
CA ILE A 168 -5.88 0.55 -6.26
C ILE A 168 -6.49 1.87 -6.72
N ALA A 169 -7.80 1.91 -6.98
CA ALA A 169 -8.48 3.11 -7.46
C ALA A 169 -8.38 4.28 -6.47
N ILE A 170 -8.64 4.05 -5.17
CA ILE A 170 -8.55 5.10 -4.17
C ILE A 170 -7.11 5.60 -3.97
N PHE A 171 -6.11 4.72 -4.04
CA PHE A 171 -4.70 5.11 -3.89
C PHE A 171 -4.19 5.83 -5.13
N LEU A 172 -4.59 5.41 -6.34
CA LEU A 172 -4.31 6.17 -7.57
C LEU A 172 -4.88 7.59 -7.47
N LEU A 173 -6.15 7.74 -7.07
CA LEU A 173 -6.76 9.04 -6.86
C LEU A 173 -5.99 9.88 -5.83
N HIS A 174 -5.66 9.28 -4.68
CA HIS A 174 -4.93 9.97 -3.62
C HIS A 174 -3.52 10.42 -4.08
N GLY A 175 -2.79 9.54 -4.78
CA GLY A 175 -1.49 9.84 -5.36
C GLY A 175 -1.55 10.93 -6.42
N SER A 176 -2.57 10.94 -7.27
CA SER A 176 -2.80 12.00 -8.25
C SER A 176 -3.02 13.37 -7.58
N ILE A 177 -3.87 13.42 -6.56
CA ILE A 177 -4.11 14.64 -5.78
C ILE A 177 -2.82 15.11 -5.09
N TRP A 178 -2.07 14.19 -4.47
CA TRP A 178 -0.79 14.51 -3.83
C TRP A 178 0.21 15.10 -4.81
N LEU A 179 0.38 14.48 -5.99
CA LEU A 179 1.25 14.99 -7.05
C LEU A 179 0.80 16.36 -7.55
N ALA A 180 -0.50 16.58 -7.72
CA ALA A 180 -1.03 17.87 -8.15
C ALA A 180 -0.75 18.99 -7.15
N VAL A 181 -0.73 18.68 -5.84
CA VAL A 181 -0.40 19.64 -4.78
C VAL A 181 1.12 19.85 -4.65
N LYS A 182 1.92 18.79 -4.84
CA LYS A 182 3.38 18.84 -4.61
C LYS A 182 4.22 19.22 -5.81
N THR A 183 3.65 19.19 -7.02
CA THR A 183 4.36 19.49 -8.27
C THR A 183 3.81 20.75 -8.94
N GLY A 184 4.53 21.28 -9.92
CA GLY A 184 4.12 22.45 -10.70
C GLY A 184 4.24 22.21 -12.21
N GLY A 185 3.71 23.15 -13.00
CA GLY A 185 3.81 23.15 -14.46
C GLY A 185 3.10 21.98 -15.13
N ASN A 186 3.74 21.37 -16.14
CA ASN A 186 3.15 20.30 -16.94
C ASN A 186 2.78 19.06 -16.11
N LEU A 187 3.61 18.69 -15.13
CA LEU A 187 3.35 17.52 -14.30
C LEU A 187 2.11 17.71 -13.42
N GLN A 188 1.93 18.92 -12.87
CA GLN A 188 0.74 19.26 -12.09
C GLN A 188 -0.54 19.14 -12.93
N GLN A 189 -0.53 19.62 -14.17
CA GLN A 189 -1.68 19.52 -15.07
C GLN A 189 -2.05 18.06 -15.38
N LYS A 190 -1.04 17.22 -15.68
CA LYS A 190 -1.26 15.77 -15.89
C LYS A 190 -1.82 15.10 -14.64
N ALA A 191 -1.32 15.48 -13.46
CA ALA A 191 -1.80 14.93 -12.19
C ALA A 191 -3.27 15.30 -11.93
N TRP A 192 -3.68 16.55 -12.19
CA TRP A 192 -5.08 16.96 -12.13
C TRP A 192 -5.97 16.19 -13.11
N GLN A 193 -5.55 16.06 -14.37
CA GLN A 193 -6.30 15.28 -15.36
C GLN A 193 -6.46 13.80 -14.98
N THR A 194 -5.49 13.25 -14.23
CA THR A 194 -5.57 11.85 -13.77
C THR A 194 -6.50 11.71 -12.57
N ALA A 195 -6.66 12.75 -11.75
CA ALA A 195 -7.56 12.74 -10.60
C ALA A 195 -9.06 12.82 -10.97
N GLY A 196 -9.37 13.37 -12.16
CA GLY A 196 -10.74 13.61 -12.64
C GLY A 196 -11.08 15.08 -12.70
#